data_AF-A0A060SWE6-F1
#
_entry.id   AF-A0A060SWE6-F1
#
_cell.length_a   1.000
_cell.length_b   1.000
_cell.length_c   1.000
_cell.angle_alpha   90.00
_cell.angle_beta   90.00
_cell.angle_gamma   90.00
#
_symmetry.space_group_name_H-M   'P 1'
#
loop_
_entity.id
_entity.type
_entity.pdbx_description
1 polymer ?
#
loop_
_entity_poly.entity_id
_entity_poly.type
_entity_poly.pdbx_seq_one_letter_code
_entity_poly.pdbx_strand_id
1 'polypeptide(L)'
;MPRAYPVAHRSSSSTIHADPPPPYSINPTETSPLLAPATWFHATPVLPIMMTARTQASAIGKPWSLWFRMRVFIGAIIFAMFIAQNLGLLRCPLNDVPAAEKARLRALWRTESDEHARDVDTWARERTEYEAERRAHEAERRAHEAEREQWAVEREKEELHRLEVLRRSQGVYWTEPSGDAHCHAYGTRTYVAYLRDIPGDLNWREVCEYMPPVVIHGRALAKPDKCERNGRGEVFGVWYVDFDEPNCRPHWDHIESKGCSAGQKGIERFEGRLNGVARGDDWKAMCANAPATIRNIVFDRPSSCEDRVRATFALLISLLQLMQIFSQGLFGGMVGIWDYPSSWWC
;
A
#
# COMPACT_ATOMS: atom_id res chain seq x y z
N MET A 1 23.21 -27.53 15.57
CA MET A 1 22.61 -27.47 14.23
C MET A 1 21.80 -26.18 14.11
N PRO A 2 22.30 -25.12 13.44
CA PRO A 2 21.52 -23.92 13.21
C PRO A 2 20.84 -23.98 11.83
N ARG A 3 19.54 -23.64 11.79
CA ARG A 3 18.76 -23.46 10.56
C ARG A 3 19.26 -22.22 9.82
N ALA A 4 19.82 -22.42 8.63
CA ALA A 4 20.13 -21.36 7.69
C ALA A 4 18.83 -20.83 7.08
N TYR A 5 18.64 -19.50 7.11
CA TYR A 5 17.62 -18.82 6.32
C TYR A 5 18.20 -18.52 4.93
N PRO A 6 17.46 -18.76 3.84
CA PRO A 6 17.95 -18.45 2.51
C PRO A 6 17.93 -16.93 2.27
N VAL A 7 19.10 -16.41 1.88
CA VAL A 7 19.28 -15.06 1.36
C VAL A 7 18.70 -15.03 -0.06
N ALA A 8 17.63 -14.25 -0.24
CA ALA A 8 17.03 -14.02 -1.54
C ALA A 8 17.95 -13.11 -2.38
N HIS A 9 18.52 -13.66 -3.45
CA HIS A 9 19.19 -12.88 -4.48
C HIS A 9 18.15 -12.05 -5.25
N ARG A 10 18.24 -10.73 -5.08
CA ARG A 10 17.47 -9.75 -5.85
C ARG A 10 18.09 -9.65 -7.25
N SER A 11 17.58 -10.43 -8.19
CA SER A 11 17.89 -10.29 -9.61
C SER A 11 17.32 -8.97 -10.10
N SER A 12 18.20 -8.04 -10.47
CA SER A 12 17.89 -6.77 -11.12
C SER A 12 17.32 -7.04 -12.51
N SER A 13 16.01 -7.31 -12.59
CA SER A 13 15.29 -7.31 -13.85
C SER A 13 15.07 -5.86 -14.25
N SER A 14 15.75 -5.43 -15.32
CA SER A 14 15.50 -4.16 -15.98
C SER A 14 14.10 -4.20 -16.60
N THR A 15 13.09 -3.83 -15.83
CA THR A 15 11.75 -3.58 -16.34
C THR A 15 11.84 -2.32 -17.21
N ILE A 16 11.66 -2.50 -18.52
CA ILE A 16 11.46 -1.42 -19.47
C ILE A 16 10.22 -0.67 -18.99
N HIS A 17 10.44 0.53 -18.46
CA HIS A 17 9.39 1.45 -18.08
C HIS A 17 8.74 1.94 -19.38
N ALA A 18 7.66 1.29 -19.79
CA ALA A 18 6.77 1.88 -20.79
C ALA A 18 6.13 3.09 -20.14
N ASP A 19 6.34 4.27 -20.72
CA ASP A 19 5.68 5.49 -20.30
C ASP A 19 4.16 5.27 -20.32
N PRO A 20 3.42 5.69 -19.27
CA PRO A 20 1.97 5.65 -19.31
C PRO A 20 1.47 6.51 -20.48
N PRO A 21 0.42 6.08 -21.20
CA PRO A 21 -0.18 6.91 -22.24
C PRO A 21 -0.61 8.26 -21.63
N PRO A 22 -0.49 9.36 -22.40
CA PRO A 22 -0.85 10.68 -21.89
C PRO A 22 -2.32 10.69 -21.45
N PRO A 23 -2.65 11.42 -20.37
CA PRO A 23 -4.01 11.55 -19.91
C PRO A 23 -4.83 12.18 -21.04
N TYR A 24 -5.88 11.48 -21.46
CA TYR A 24 -6.93 12.04 -22.28
C TYR A 24 -7.55 13.20 -21.51
N SER A 25 -7.17 14.43 -21.86
CA SER A 25 -7.80 15.65 -21.38
C SER A 25 -9.21 15.71 -21.95
N ILE A 26 -10.18 15.22 -21.18
CA ILE A 26 -11.59 15.49 -21.46
C ILE A 26 -11.81 16.93 -21.01
N ASN A 27 -11.71 17.88 -21.95
CA ASN A 27 -12.09 19.27 -21.74
C ASN A 27 -13.60 19.32 -21.41
N PRO A 28 -14.01 19.75 -20.21
CA PRO A 28 -15.41 19.94 -19.88
C PRO A 28 -15.78 21.41 -20.09
N THR A 29 -15.70 21.90 -21.33
CA THR A 29 -16.20 23.23 -21.69
C THR A 29 -16.59 23.28 -23.15
N GLU A 30 -17.69 22.62 -23.48
CA GLU A 30 -18.51 23.03 -24.63
C GLU A 30 -19.99 22.89 -24.26
N THR A 31 -20.44 23.87 -23.50
CA THR A 31 -21.85 24.21 -23.32
C THR A 31 -22.45 24.55 -24.68
N SER A 32 -23.04 23.56 -25.36
CA SER A 32 -24.02 23.79 -26.42
C SER A 32 -25.40 24.03 -25.79
N PRO A 33 -26.11 25.11 -26.15
CA PRO A 33 -27.42 25.39 -25.60
C PRO A 33 -28.53 24.64 -26.37
N LEU A 34 -29.47 24.10 -25.60
CA LEU A 34 -30.90 24.09 -25.89
C LEU A 34 -31.35 23.50 -27.24
N LEU A 35 -31.66 22.20 -27.23
CA LEU A 35 -32.86 21.72 -27.92
C LEU A 35 -33.61 20.73 -27.03
N ALA A 36 -34.86 21.10 -26.75
CA ALA A 36 -35.78 20.45 -25.84
C ALA A 36 -36.12 19.01 -26.24
N PRO A 37 -36.36 18.11 -25.27
CA PRO A 37 -37.01 16.84 -25.55
C PRO A 37 -38.51 17.08 -25.79
N ALA A 38 -38.96 16.83 -27.01
CA ALA A 38 -40.38 16.67 -27.32
C ALA A 38 -40.91 15.43 -26.60
N THR A 39 -41.63 15.66 -25.51
CA THR A 39 -42.39 14.65 -24.78
C THR A 39 -43.60 14.21 -25.62
N TRP A 40 -43.47 13.12 -26.37
CA TRP A 40 -44.61 12.39 -26.91
C TRP A 40 -44.93 11.20 -26.00
N PHE A 41 -45.48 11.52 -24.81
CA PHE A 41 -46.28 10.58 -24.05
C PHE A 41 -47.66 10.47 -24.72
N HIS A 42 -47.80 9.52 -25.64
CA HIS A 42 -49.12 9.01 -25.97
C HIS A 42 -49.49 7.94 -24.96
N ALA A 43 -50.25 8.37 -23.95
CA ALA A 43 -51.03 7.51 -23.09
C ALA A 43 -51.89 6.57 -23.95
N THR A 44 -51.76 5.27 -23.71
CA THR A 44 -52.72 4.26 -24.12
C THR A 44 -53.89 4.30 -23.13
N PRO A 45 -55.12 4.67 -23.54
CA PRO A 45 -56.28 4.46 -22.70
C PRO A 45 -56.78 3.02 -22.90
N VAL A 46 -56.98 2.38 -21.75
CA VAL A 46 -57.69 1.12 -21.57
C VAL A 46 -59.11 1.21 -22.17
N LEU A 47 -59.54 0.11 -22.79
CA LEU A 47 -60.88 -0.16 -23.33
C LEU A 47 -62.03 0.27 -22.39
N PRO A 48 -63.20 0.57 -22.97
CA PRO A 48 -64.33 -0.31 -22.63
C PRO A 48 -65.20 -0.72 -23.83
N ILE A 49 -65.68 -1.96 -23.70
CA ILE A 49 -66.80 -2.59 -24.39
C ILE A 49 -68.05 -1.73 -24.26
N MET A 50 -68.73 -1.36 -25.35
CA MET A 50 -70.20 -1.21 -25.40
C MET A 50 -70.78 -1.11 -26.82
N MET A 51 -71.78 -1.97 -27.05
CA MET A 51 -73.06 -1.75 -27.74
C MET A 51 -73.10 -1.48 -29.26
N THR A 52 -73.50 -2.55 -29.96
CA THR A 52 -74.67 -2.63 -30.87
C THR A 52 -75.22 -1.31 -31.43
N ALA A 53 -74.95 -1.04 -32.71
CA ALA A 53 -75.78 -0.17 -33.54
C ALA A 53 -76.22 -0.91 -34.80
N ARG A 54 -77.53 -1.13 -34.85
CA ARG A 54 -78.35 -1.61 -35.97
C ARG A 54 -78.47 -0.49 -37.01
N THR A 55 -78.91 -0.84 -38.22
CA THR A 55 -79.34 0.01 -39.36
C THR A 55 -78.22 0.43 -40.32
N GLN A 56 -78.39 0.43 -41.64
CA GLN A 56 -79.55 0.16 -42.49
C GLN A 56 -79.00 -0.21 -43.88
N ALA A 57 -79.44 -1.32 -44.44
CA ALA A 57 -79.09 -1.73 -45.79
C ALA A 57 -79.83 -0.85 -46.80
N SER A 58 -79.11 0.06 -47.46
CA SER A 58 -79.60 0.70 -48.68
C SER A 58 -79.28 -0.22 -49.87
N ALA A 59 -80.32 -0.91 -50.34
CA ALA A 59 -80.30 -1.70 -51.56
C ALA A 59 -80.10 -0.80 -52.79
N ILE A 60 -78.85 -0.64 -53.20
CA ILE A 60 -78.52 -0.20 -54.56
C ILE A 60 -78.23 -1.48 -55.33
N GLY A 61 -79.22 -1.93 -56.09
CA GLY A 61 -79.10 -3.04 -57.04
C GLY A 61 -78.04 -2.72 -58.09
N LYS A 62 -76.79 -3.06 -57.78
CA LYS A 62 -75.69 -3.03 -58.74
C LYS A 62 -75.80 -4.26 -59.62
N PRO A 63 -75.67 -4.13 -60.95
CA PRO A 63 -75.83 -5.23 -61.89
C PRO A 63 -74.76 -6.30 -61.64
N TRP A 64 -75.12 -7.33 -60.87
CA TRP A 64 -74.26 -8.44 -60.43
C TRP A 64 -73.56 -9.15 -61.62
N SER A 65 -74.15 -9.02 -62.81
CA SER A 65 -73.60 -9.43 -64.10
C SER A 65 -72.20 -8.86 -64.40
N LEU A 66 -71.95 -7.57 -64.13
CA LEU A 66 -70.68 -6.94 -64.52
C LEU A 66 -69.52 -7.31 -63.56
N TRP A 67 -69.81 -7.40 -62.26
CA TRP A 67 -68.83 -7.80 -61.24
C TRP A 67 -68.46 -9.29 -61.32
N PHE A 68 -69.44 -10.15 -61.63
CA PHE A 68 -69.18 -11.57 -61.86
C PHE A 68 -68.31 -11.77 -63.11
N ARG A 69 -68.60 -11.05 -64.20
CA ARG A 69 -67.76 -11.08 -65.42
C ARG A 69 -66.34 -10.58 -65.15
N MET A 70 -66.17 -9.50 -64.37
CA MET A 70 -64.85 -9.02 -63.96
C MET A 70 -64.08 -10.04 -63.12
N ARG A 71 -64.72 -10.70 -62.15
CA ARG A 71 -64.07 -11.73 -61.32
C ARG A 71 -63.67 -12.95 -62.12
N VAL A 72 -64.52 -13.40 -63.05
CA VAL A 72 -64.20 -14.51 -63.96
C VAL A 72 -63.03 -14.14 -64.88
N PHE A 73 -63.01 -12.90 -65.40
CA PHE A 73 -61.93 -12.45 -66.28
C PHE A 73 -60.60 -12.30 -65.55
N ILE A 74 -60.60 -11.68 -64.35
CA ILE A 74 -59.40 -11.59 -63.50
C ILE A 74 -58.93 -12.99 -63.07
N GLY A 75 -59.87 -13.86 -62.68
CA GLY A 75 -59.56 -15.25 -62.35
C GLY A 75 -58.94 -16.01 -63.52
N ALA A 76 -59.46 -15.82 -64.73
CA ALA A 76 -58.90 -16.40 -65.95
C ALA A 76 -57.51 -15.86 -66.27
N ILE A 77 -57.25 -14.56 -66.07
CA ILE A 77 -55.91 -13.96 -66.25
C ILE A 77 -54.93 -14.53 -65.22
N ILE A 78 -55.31 -14.61 -63.93
CA ILE A 78 -54.46 -15.17 -62.87
C ILE A 78 -54.18 -16.65 -63.14
N PHE A 79 -55.20 -17.41 -63.55
CA PHE A 79 -55.05 -18.83 -63.88
C PHE A 79 -54.19 -19.04 -65.13
N ALA A 80 -54.37 -18.22 -66.16
CA ALA A 80 -53.53 -18.24 -67.36
C ALA A 80 -52.07 -17.86 -67.03
N MET A 81 -51.84 -16.85 -66.17
CA MET A 81 -50.50 -16.54 -65.65
C MET A 81 -49.92 -17.73 -64.89
N PHE A 82 -50.69 -18.38 -64.01
CA PHE A 82 -50.24 -19.55 -63.26
C PHE A 82 -49.89 -20.73 -64.17
N ILE A 83 -50.71 -21.01 -65.20
CA ILE A 83 -50.42 -22.03 -66.21
C ILE A 83 -49.15 -21.64 -67.00
N ALA A 84 -49.03 -20.40 -67.44
CA ALA A 84 -47.86 -19.93 -68.17
C ALA A 84 -46.58 -19.96 -67.31
N GLN A 85 -46.68 -19.76 -66.00
CA GLN A 85 -45.59 -19.93 -65.03
C GLN A 85 -45.20 -21.42 -64.87
N ASN A 86 -46.17 -22.34 -64.83
CA ASN A 86 -45.90 -23.78 -64.72
C ASN A 86 -45.36 -24.39 -66.03
N LEU A 87 -45.76 -23.86 -67.18
CA LEU A 87 -45.28 -24.28 -68.50
C LEU A 87 -43.94 -23.61 -68.90
N GLY A 88 -43.40 -22.71 -68.08
CA GLY A 88 -42.13 -22.02 -68.35
C GLY A 88 -42.18 -20.94 -69.44
N LEU A 89 -43.38 -20.50 -69.85
CA LEU A 89 -43.60 -19.48 -70.88
C LEU A 89 -43.41 -18.04 -70.36
N LEU A 90 -43.60 -17.82 -69.05
CA LEU A 90 -43.27 -16.58 -68.38
C LEU A 90 -42.11 -16.81 -67.42
N ARG A 91 -40.97 -16.14 -67.65
CA ARG A 91 -39.90 -16.04 -66.64
C ARG A 91 -40.45 -15.25 -65.46
N CYS A 92 -40.72 -15.91 -64.35
CA CYS A 92 -40.96 -15.22 -63.09
C CYS A 92 -39.66 -14.45 -62.75
N PRO A 93 -39.69 -13.11 -62.64
CA PRO A 93 -38.49 -12.32 -62.28
C PRO A 93 -37.99 -12.61 -60.85
N LEU A 94 -38.63 -13.55 -60.15
CA LEU A 94 -38.31 -13.94 -58.78
C LEU A 94 -37.67 -15.32 -58.65
N ASN A 95 -37.41 -16.06 -59.74
CA ASN A 95 -36.94 -17.45 -59.61
C ASN A 95 -36.03 -17.99 -60.73
N ASP A 96 -35.19 -17.15 -61.34
CA ASP A 96 -34.20 -17.59 -62.34
C ASP A 96 -33.00 -18.35 -61.75
N VAL A 97 -32.99 -18.61 -60.44
CA VAL A 97 -31.93 -19.37 -59.76
C VAL A 97 -32.23 -20.88 -59.88
N PRO A 98 -31.37 -21.69 -60.52
CA PRO A 98 -31.51 -23.14 -60.59
C PRO A 98 -31.70 -23.76 -59.21
N ALA A 99 -32.47 -24.86 -59.11
CA ALA A 99 -32.74 -25.53 -57.83
C ALA A 99 -31.45 -25.92 -57.08
N ALA A 100 -30.41 -26.29 -57.81
CA ALA A 100 -29.08 -26.59 -57.26
C ALA A 100 -28.43 -25.37 -56.59
N GLU A 101 -28.57 -24.18 -57.16
CA GLU A 101 -28.02 -22.95 -56.60
C GLU A 101 -28.83 -22.45 -55.39
N LYS A 102 -30.16 -22.61 -55.40
CA LYS A 102 -30.99 -22.40 -54.19
C LYS A 102 -30.60 -23.34 -53.06
N ALA A 103 -30.30 -24.60 -53.37
CA ALA A 103 -29.84 -25.56 -52.38
C ALA A 103 -28.48 -25.16 -51.79
N ARG A 104 -27.54 -24.68 -52.63
CA ARG A 104 -26.25 -24.12 -52.17
C ARG A 104 -26.43 -22.88 -51.30
N LEU A 105 -27.29 -21.94 -51.69
CA LEU A 105 -27.58 -20.75 -50.89
C LEU A 105 -28.18 -21.13 -49.54
N ARG A 106 -29.17 -22.03 -49.49
CA ARG A 106 -29.72 -22.52 -48.19
C ARG A 106 -28.69 -23.26 -47.35
N ALA A 107 -27.70 -23.91 -47.96
CA ALA A 107 -26.59 -24.51 -47.23
C ALA A 107 -25.71 -23.42 -46.61
N LEU A 108 -25.33 -22.40 -47.38
CA LEU A 108 -24.57 -21.24 -46.89
C LEU A 108 -25.31 -20.50 -45.76
N TRP A 109 -26.59 -20.19 -45.97
CA TRP A 109 -27.42 -19.54 -44.95
C TRP A 109 -27.56 -20.36 -43.67
N ARG A 110 -27.56 -21.70 -43.76
CA ARG A 110 -27.54 -22.55 -42.56
C ARG A 110 -26.20 -22.43 -41.83
N THR A 111 -25.08 -22.48 -42.56
CA THR A 111 -23.75 -22.26 -41.97
C THR A 111 -23.64 -20.90 -41.30
N GLU A 112 -24.06 -19.83 -41.98
CA GLU A 112 -24.05 -18.46 -41.43
C GLU A 112 -25.00 -18.32 -40.24
N SER A 113 -26.19 -18.91 -40.29
CA SER A 113 -27.13 -18.92 -39.16
C SER A 113 -26.58 -19.71 -37.97
N ASP A 114 -25.88 -20.81 -38.21
CA ASP A 114 -25.24 -21.61 -37.16
C ASP A 114 -24.05 -20.85 -36.53
N GLU A 115 -23.26 -20.13 -37.33
CA GLU A 115 -22.19 -19.25 -36.84
C GLU A 115 -22.76 -18.10 -36.02
N HIS A 116 -23.78 -17.41 -36.54
CA HIS A 116 -24.45 -16.33 -35.83
C HIS A 116 -25.06 -16.79 -34.50
N ALA A 117 -25.62 -18.00 -34.45
CA ALA A 117 -26.13 -18.58 -33.21
C ALA A 117 -25.02 -18.75 -32.15
N ARG A 118 -23.82 -19.21 -32.56
CA ARG A 118 -22.66 -19.33 -31.65
C ARG A 118 -22.15 -17.98 -31.15
N ASP A 119 -22.16 -16.96 -32.01
CA ASP A 119 -21.76 -15.61 -31.63
C ASP A 119 -22.74 -15.02 -30.60
N VAL A 120 -24.05 -15.21 -30.83
CA VAL A 120 -25.10 -14.79 -29.87
C VAL A 120 -24.93 -15.49 -28.53
N ASP A 121 -24.64 -16.79 -28.52
CA ASP A 121 -24.37 -17.55 -27.29
C ASP A 121 -23.09 -17.06 -26.58
N THR A 122 -22.07 -16.68 -27.34
CA THR A 122 -20.81 -16.14 -26.80
C THR A 122 -21.04 -14.77 -26.16
N TRP A 123 -21.73 -13.86 -26.84
CA TRP A 123 -22.10 -12.56 -26.28
C TRP A 123 -23.08 -12.67 -25.10
N ALA A 124 -23.93 -13.70 -25.07
CA ALA A 124 -24.77 -13.96 -23.91
C ALA A 124 -23.92 -14.32 -22.68
N ARG A 125 -22.91 -15.18 -22.83
CA ARG A 125 -21.97 -15.53 -21.75
C ARG A 125 -21.15 -14.32 -21.30
N GLU A 126 -20.55 -13.59 -22.23
CA GLU A 126 -19.77 -12.38 -21.92
C GLU A 126 -20.59 -11.34 -21.16
N ARG A 127 -21.86 -11.11 -21.54
CA ARG A 127 -22.74 -10.20 -20.79
C ARG A 127 -22.99 -10.67 -19.37
N THR A 128 -23.21 -11.98 -19.15
CA THR A 128 -23.41 -12.51 -17.80
C THR A 128 -22.15 -12.40 -16.93
N GLU A 129 -20.97 -12.62 -17.51
CA GLU A 129 -19.68 -12.45 -16.83
C GLU A 129 -19.44 -10.98 -16.48
N TYR A 130 -19.68 -10.07 -17.43
CA TYR A 130 -19.55 -8.63 -17.22
C TYR A 130 -20.52 -8.11 -16.14
N GLU A 131 -21.77 -8.59 -16.12
CA GLU A 131 -22.73 -8.25 -15.07
C GLU A 131 -22.31 -8.80 -13.69
N ALA A 132 -21.70 -9.98 -13.65
CA ALA A 132 -21.16 -10.54 -12.42
C ALA A 132 -19.96 -9.73 -11.91
N GLU A 133 -19.02 -9.37 -12.79
CA GLU A 133 -17.87 -8.54 -12.50
C GLU A 133 -18.31 -7.15 -12.00
N ARG A 134 -19.27 -6.53 -12.69
CA ARG A 134 -19.85 -5.25 -12.25
C ARG A 134 -20.46 -5.32 -10.85
N ARG A 135 -21.24 -6.37 -10.56
CA ARG A 135 -21.83 -6.57 -9.23
C ARG A 135 -20.76 -6.80 -8.16
N ALA A 136 -19.70 -7.54 -8.49
CA ALA A 136 -18.57 -7.76 -7.60
C ALA A 136 -17.85 -6.44 -7.30
N HIS A 137 -17.56 -5.64 -8.32
CA HIS A 137 -16.93 -4.34 -8.17
C HIS A 137 -17.80 -3.35 -7.36
N GLU A 138 -19.12 -3.31 -7.61
CA GLU A 138 -20.05 -2.51 -6.81
C GLU A 138 -20.16 -2.99 -5.35
N ALA A 139 -20.01 -4.28 -5.09
CA ALA A 139 -19.95 -4.82 -3.72
C ALA A 139 -18.64 -4.45 -3.03
N GLU A 140 -17.50 -4.54 -3.73
CA GLU A 140 -16.18 -4.14 -3.22
C GLU A 140 -16.15 -2.64 -2.86
N ARG A 141 -16.67 -1.77 -3.75
CA ARG A 141 -16.75 -0.33 -3.44
C ARG A 141 -17.60 -0.04 -2.21
N ARG A 142 -18.75 -0.71 -2.07
CA ARG A 142 -19.61 -0.58 -0.87
C ARG A 142 -18.91 -1.08 0.40
N ALA A 143 -18.16 -2.17 0.31
CA ALA A 143 -17.39 -2.68 1.44
C ALA A 143 -16.30 -1.68 1.86
N HIS A 144 -15.56 -1.13 0.89
CA HIS A 144 -14.54 -0.12 1.15
C HIS A 144 -15.13 1.19 1.68
N GLU A 145 -16.29 1.63 1.19
CA GLU A 145 -17.02 2.77 1.74
C GLU A 145 -17.44 2.54 3.19
N ALA A 146 -18.02 1.37 3.50
CA ALA A 146 -18.41 1.00 4.86
C ALA A 146 -17.20 0.92 5.80
N GLU A 147 -16.06 0.38 5.34
CA GLU A 147 -14.81 0.37 6.09
C GLU A 147 -14.34 1.80 6.38
N ARG A 148 -14.34 2.69 5.38
CA ARG A 148 -13.98 4.10 5.57
C ARG A 148 -14.88 4.82 6.57
N GLU A 149 -16.19 4.54 6.56
CA GLU A 149 -17.14 5.07 7.54
C GLU A 149 -16.84 4.56 8.96
N GLN A 150 -16.51 3.27 9.10
CA GLN A 150 -16.12 2.70 10.39
C GLN A 150 -14.86 3.37 10.93
N TRP A 151 -13.81 3.51 10.11
CA TRP A 151 -12.58 4.22 10.50
C TRP A 151 -12.87 5.68 10.85
N ALA A 152 -13.78 6.36 10.15
CA ALA A 152 -14.14 7.74 10.46
C ALA A 152 -14.81 7.85 11.84
N VAL A 153 -15.77 6.97 12.14
CA VAL A 153 -16.45 6.91 13.45
C VAL A 153 -15.47 6.55 14.56
N GLU A 154 -14.53 5.63 14.32
CA GLU A 154 -13.50 5.26 15.30
C GLU A 154 -12.58 6.43 15.61
N ARG A 155 -12.11 7.16 14.59
CA ARG A 155 -11.28 8.36 14.80
C ARG A 155 -12.02 9.46 15.56
N GLU A 156 -13.31 9.67 15.28
CA GLU A 156 -14.13 10.63 16.02
C GLU A 156 -14.27 10.23 17.50
N LYS A 157 -14.51 8.94 17.77
CA LYS A 157 -14.55 8.42 19.14
C LYS A 157 -13.21 8.58 19.86
N GLU A 158 -12.10 8.31 19.18
CA GLU A 158 -10.75 8.50 19.72
C GLU A 158 -10.47 9.98 20.02
N GLU A 159 -10.86 10.90 19.14
CA GLU A 159 -10.72 12.34 19.35
C GLU A 159 -11.56 12.83 20.53
N LEU A 160 -12.82 12.39 20.63
CA LEU A 160 -13.69 12.69 21.78
C LEU A 160 -13.10 12.13 23.08
N HIS A 161 -12.58 10.91 23.06
CA HIS A 161 -11.90 10.30 24.21
C HIS A 161 -10.68 11.13 24.62
N ARG A 162 -9.83 11.53 23.66
CA ARG A 162 -8.67 12.38 23.91
C ARG A 162 -9.08 13.72 24.53
N LEU A 163 -10.11 14.38 24.02
CA LEU A 163 -10.61 15.65 24.57
C LEU A 163 -11.17 15.47 25.99
N GLU A 164 -11.85 14.37 26.28
CA GLU A 164 -12.33 14.08 27.64
C GLU A 164 -11.17 13.82 28.61
N VAL A 165 -10.14 13.07 28.19
CA VAL A 165 -8.91 12.88 28.98
C VAL A 165 -8.25 14.22 29.27
N LEU A 166 -8.10 15.09 28.26
CA LEU A 166 -7.55 16.44 28.42
C LEU A 166 -8.37 17.32 29.36
N ARG A 167 -9.71 17.22 29.31
CA ARG A 167 -10.61 17.96 30.19
C ARG A 167 -10.48 17.51 31.63
N ARG A 168 -10.37 16.19 31.86
CA ARG A 168 -10.22 15.61 33.21
C ARG A 168 -8.82 15.76 33.77
N SER A 169 -7.80 15.85 32.93
CA SER A 169 -6.42 16.09 33.34
C SER A 169 -6.12 17.56 33.67
N GLN A 170 -7.14 18.43 33.70
CA GLN A 170 -6.96 19.81 34.18
C GLN A 170 -6.38 19.82 35.60
N GLY A 171 -5.24 20.48 35.77
CA GLY A 171 -4.49 20.52 37.03
C GLY A 171 -3.36 19.51 37.13
N VAL A 172 -3.29 18.52 36.22
CA VAL A 172 -2.10 17.67 36.07
C VAL A 172 -1.00 18.51 35.40
N TYR A 173 0.23 18.39 35.89
CA TYR A 173 1.39 19.08 35.28
C TYR A 173 2.67 18.24 35.40
N TRP A 174 3.60 18.53 34.50
CA TRP A 174 4.98 18.05 34.59
C TRP A 174 5.77 18.90 35.58
N THR A 175 6.53 18.26 36.47
CA THR A 175 7.57 18.97 37.23
C THR A 175 8.64 19.52 36.28
N GLU A 176 9.50 20.40 36.78
CA GLU A 176 10.66 20.87 36.02
C GLU A 176 11.49 19.67 35.53
N PRO A 177 11.77 19.56 34.22
CA PRO A 177 12.57 18.47 33.69
C PRO A 177 13.99 18.51 34.23
N SER A 178 14.42 17.42 34.86
CA SER A 178 15.80 17.24 35.33
C SER A 178 16.58 16.40 34.34
N GLY A 179 17.68 16.94 33.83
CA GLY A 179 18.64 16.18 33.04
C GLY A 179 19.38 15.18 33.91
N ASP A 180 19.59 13.97 33.39
CA ASP A 180 20.46 12.98 34.02
C ASP A 180 21.91 13.50 34.00
N ALA A 181 22.67 13.15 35.04
CA ALA A 181 24.10 13.44 35.12
C ALA A 181 24.85 12.67 34.02
N HIS A 182 24.32 11.52 33.61
CA HIS A 182 24.89 10.67 32.59
C HIS A 182 24.29 10.91 31.21
N CYS A 183 25.13 10.73 30.20
CA CYS A 183 24.72 10.85 28.81
C CYS A 183 24.21 9.50 28.30
N HIS A 184 23.14 9.51 27.49
CA HIS A 184 22.52 8.29 26.97
C HIS A 184 23.22 7.78 25.70
N ALA A 185 23.48 8.69 24.76
CA ALA A 185 24.20 8.41 23.52
C ALA A 185 24.96 9.68 23.05
N TYR A 186 25.73 9.59 21.96
CA TYR A 186 26.44 10.75 21.42
C TYR A 186 25.48 11.91 21.16
N GLY A 187 25.77 13.06 21.76
CA GLY A 187 24.94 14.27 21.71
C GLY A 187 23.58 14.14 22.37
N THR A 188 23.28 13.02 23.05
CA THR A 188 21.95 12.72 23.60
C THR A 188 21.97 12.58 25.12
N ARG A 189 21.16 13.38 25.81
CA ARG A 189 20.94 13.30 27.27
C ARG A 189 19.51 12.86 27.59
N THR A 190 19.38 12.09 28.66
CA THR A 190 18.07 11.72 29.21
C THR A 190 17.56 12.82 30.12
N TYR A 191 16.32 13.28 29.90
CA TYR A 191 15.61 14.16 30.81
C TYR A 191 14.44 13.42 31.43
N VAL A 192 14.20 13.67 32.72
CA VAL A 192 13.11 13.08 33.47
C VAL A 192 12.27 14.17 34.10
N ALA A 193 10.95 14.06 33.99
CA ALA A 193 10.00 14.91 34.69
C ALA A 193 8.90 14.04 35.32
N TYR A 194 8.49 14.37 36.54
CA TYR A 194 7.43 13.67 37.23
C TYR A 194 6.08 14.28 36.89
N LEU A 195 5.08 13.42 36.73
CA LEU A 195 3.71 13.81 36.52
C LEU A 195 3.00 13.91 37.88
N ARG A 196 2.45 15.08 38.21
CA ARG A 196 1.81 15.35 39.50
C ARG A 196 0.30 15.55 39.36
N ASP A 197 -0.40 15.32 40.47
CA ASP A 197 -1.84 15.54 40.63
C ASP A 197 -2.75 14.76 39.68
N ILE A 198 -2.34 13.53 39.33
CA ILE A 198 -3.13 12.61 38.50
C ILE A 198 -4.38 12.16 39.28
N PRO A 199 -5.61 12.41 38.76
CA PRO A 199 -6.83 11.87 39.33
C PRO A 199 -6.78 10.33 39.41
N GLY A 200 -7.19 9.76 40.55
CA GLY A 200 -7.08 8.32 40.81
C GLY A 200 -7.95 7.44 39.91
N ASP A 201 -8.97 8.02 39.26
CA ASP A 201 -9.86 7.37 38.30
C ASP A 201 -9.32 7.36 36.86
N LEU A 202 -8.28 8.14 36.55
CA LEU A 202 -7.68 8.21 35.22
C LEU A 202 -6.55 7.20 35.05
N ASN A 203 -6.42 6.68 33.82
CA ASN A 203 -5.28 5.87 33.44
C ASN A 203 -4.05 6.76 33.29
N TRP A 204 -3.09 6.64 34.19
CA TRP A 204 -1.85 7.42 34.17
C TRP A 204 -1.09 7.36 32.84
N ARG A 205 -1.19 6.26 32.09
CA ARG A 205 -0.53 6.09 30.78
C ARG A 205 -1.16 7.00 29.73
N GLU A 206 -2.49 7.06 29.70
CA GLU A 206 -3.23 7.95 28.79
C GLU A 206 -2.97 9.41 29.13
N VAL A 207 -3.01 9.76 30.42
CA VAL A 207 -2.70 11.13 30.86
C VAL A 207 -1.31 11.53 30.37
N CYS A 208 -0.31 10.69 30.61
CA CYS A 208 1.07 10.93 30.22
C CYS A 208 1.27 11.20 28.72
N GLU A 209 0.51 10.53 27.84
CA GLU A 209 0.59 10.70 26.39
C GLU A 209 -0.06 12.00 25.90
N TYR A 210 -1.08 12.49 26.62
CA TYR A 210 -1.84 13.68 26.24
C TYR A 210 -1.49 14.93 27.05
N MET A 211 -0.47 14.88 27.89
CA MET A 211 -0.05 16.05 28.67
C MET A 211 0.49 17.19 27.79
N PRO A 212 0.43 18.45 28.29
CA PRO A 212 1.07 19.59 27.64
C PRO A 212 2.57 19.39 27.43
N PRO A 213 3.15 20.05 26.40
CA PRO A 213 4.57 19.95 26.09
C PRO A 213 5.45 20.49 27.23
N VAL A 214 6.61 19.88 27.42
CA VAL A 214 7.68 20.39 28.30
C VAL A 214 8.67 21.24 27.51
N VAL A 215 9.29 22.24 28.14
CA VAL A 215 10.33 23.05 27.51
C VAL A 215 11.70 22.62 28.01
N ILE A 216 12.54 22.10 27.11
CA ILE A 216 13.93 21.72 27.40
C ILE A 216 14.83 22.50 26.43
N HIS A 217 15.83 23.20 26.97
CA HIS A 217 16.72 24.11 26.21
C HIS A 217 15.98 25.11 25.31
N GLY A 218 14.84 25.62 25.79
CA GLY A 218 14.03 26.59 25.05
C GLY A 218 13.20 25.99 23.90
N ARG A 219 13.20 24.65 23.71
CA ARG A 219 12.37 23.95 22.73
C ARG A 219 11.24 23.20 23.41
N ALA A 220 10.03 23.33 22.88
CA ALA A 220 8.86 22.62 23.38
C ALA A 220 8.80 21.20 22.80
N LEU A 221 8.81 20.18 23.66
CA LEU A 221 8.70 18.76 23.29
C LEU A 221 7.29 18.25 23.61
N ALA A 222 6.58 17.80 22.58
CA ALA A 222 5.15 17.47 22.64
C ALA A 222 4.82 16.32 23.60
N LYS A 223 5.60 15.24 23.60
CA LYS A 223 5.36 14.05 24.43
C LYS A 223 6.67 13.41 24.87
N PRO A 224 6.68 12.69 26.01
CA PRO A 224 7.84 11.88 26.39
C PRO A 224 8.03 10.69 25.45
N ASP A 225 9.29 10.26 25.28
CA ASP A 225 9.64 9.05 24.55
C ASP A 225 9.23 7.78 25.31
N LYS A 226 9.29 7.85 26.65
CA LYS A 226 8.82 6.78 27.53
C LYS A 226 8.05 7.34 28.71
N CYS A 227 7.05 6.60 29.14
CA CYS A 227 6.31 6.89 30.34
C CYS A 227 6.27 5.67 31.26
N GLU A 228 6.78 5.84 32.47
CA GLU A 228 6.96 4.77 33.43
C GLU A 228 6.37 5.14 34.79
N ARG A 229 6.03 4.12 35.57
CA ARG A 229 5.56 4.27 36.95
C ARG A 229 6.54 3.56 37.87
N ASN A 230 7.12 4.29 38.82
CA ASN A 230 8.07 3.72 39.76
C ASN A 230 7.37 2.85 40.83
N GLY A 231 8.15 2.13 41.64
CA GLY A 231 7.62 1.29 42.73
C GLY A 231 6.88 2.04 43.84
N ARG A 232 7.00 3.38 43.90
CA ARG A 232 6.25 4.25 44.83
C ARG A 232 4.92 4.72 44.24
N GLY A 233 4.62 4.32 43.01
CA GLY A 233 3.41 4.70 42.30
C GLY A 233 3.48 6.08 41.63
N GLU A 234 4.62 6.76 41.66
CA GLU A 234 4.84 8.01 40.95
C GLU A 234 5.08 7.74 39.46
N VAL A 235 4.52 8.60 38.63
CA VAL A 235 4.60 8.50 37.18
C VAL A 235 5.59 9.53 36.69
N PHE A 236 6.46 9.15 35.76
CA PHE A 236 7.45 10.05 35.18
C PHE A 236 7.58 9.81 33.67
N GLY A 237 7.83 10.90 32.96
CA GLY A 237 8.17 10.90 31.54
C GLY A 237 9.68 10.93 31.37
N VAL A 238 10.16 10.32 30.29
CA VAL A 238 11.56 10.32 29.88
C VAL A 238 11.65 10.89 28.47
N TRP A 239 12.54 11.86 28.27
CA TRP A 239 12.85 12.46 26.97
C TRP A 239 14.32 12.23 26.62
N TYR A 240 14.59 11.80 25.40
CA TYR A 240 15.93 11.67 24.83
C TYR A 240 16.23 12.91 23.99
N VAL A 241 16.97 13.85 24.58
CA VAL A 241 17.24 15.16 23.97
C VAL A 241 18.59 15.11 23.28
N ASP A 242 18.60 15.27 21.95
CA ASP A 242 19.78 15.18 21.08
C ASP A 242 20.33 16.56 20.62
N PHE A 243 19.75 17.64 21.12
CA PHE A 243 20.11 19.02 20.78
C PHE A 243 20.66 19.78 21.99
N ASP A 244 21.60 20.69 21.71
CA ASP A 244 22.15 21.62 22.70
C ASP A 244 22.76 20.93 23.95
N GLU A 245 23.27 19.70 23.76
CA GLU A 245 23.97 18.89 24.77
C GLU A 245 25.49 18.82 24.54
N PRO A 246 26.26 19.90 24.81
CA PRO A 246 27.70 19.91 24.58
C PRO A 246 28.44 18.91 25.47
N ASN A 247 27.93 18.64 26.67
CA ASN A 247 28.54 17.72 27.63
C ASN A 247 28.42 16.24 27.22
N CYS A 248 27.50 15.92 26.31
CA CYS A 248 27.29 14.57 25.80
C CYS A 248 27.97 14.32 24.46
N ARG A 249 28.94 15.16 24.07
CA ARG A 249 29.69 15.04 22.82
C ARG A 249 31.13 14.63 23.12
N PRO A 250 31.40 13.33 23.36
CA PRO A 250 32.78 12.86 23.44
C PRO A 250 33.49 13.12 22.11
N HIS A 251 34.81 13.22 22.14
CA HIS A 251 35.60 13.48 20.93
C HIS A 251 36.60 12.35 20.71
N TRP A 252 36.85 12.05 19.44
CA TRP A 252 37.93 11.16 19.07
C TRP A 252 39.27 11.86 19.35
N ASP A 253 40.17 11.12 19.98
CA ASP A 253 41.58 11.48 20.12
C ASP A 253 42.29 11.32 18.75
N HIS A 254 43.60 11.14 18.77
CA HIS A 254 44.35 10.78 17.57
C HIS A 254 43.80 9.49 16.92
N ILE A 255 43.27 9.61 15.69
CA ILE A 255 42.83 8.48 14.86
C ILE A 255 44.02 8.02 14.02
N GLU A 256 44.53 6.85 14.33
CA GLU A 256 45.68 6.24 13.65
C GLU A 256 45.21 5.21 12.61
N SER A 257 45.88 5.18 11.46
CA SER A 257 45.76 4.05 10.55
C SER A 257 46.47 2.83 11.15
N LYS A 258 45.75 1.70 11.21
CA LYS A 258 46.28 0.39 11.58
C LYS A 258 46.61 -0.47 10.36
N GLY A 259 46.60 0.12 9.16
CA GLY A 259 46.84 -0.58 7.90
C GLY A 259 45.63 -1.40 7.43
N CYS A 260 45.86 -2.32 6.51
CA CYS A 260 44.80 -3.12 5.90
C CYS A 260 44.29 -4.21 6.85
N SER A 261 42.97 -4.41 6.85
CA SER A 261 42.35 -5.49 7.62
C SER A 261 42.78 -6.85 7.05
N ALA A 262 43.25 -7.76 7.92
CA ALA A 262 43.67 -9.10 7.51
C ALA A 262 42.52 -9.83 6.80
N GLY A 263 42.75 -10.25 5.56
CA GLY A 263 41.78 -10.99 4.74
C GLY A 263 40.83 -10.13 3.89
N GLN A 264 40.92 -8.79 3.93
CA GLN A 264 40.10 -7.91 3.09
C GLN A 264 40.99 -6.93 2.30
N LYS A 265 41.09 -7.13 0.99
CA LYS A 265 41.80 -6.19 0.09
C LYS A 265 41.02 -4.87 -0.01
N GLY A 266 41.71 -3.74 0.13
CA GLY A 266 41.14 -2.40 -0.06
C GLY A 266 40.40 -1.81 1.14
N ILE A 267 40.42 -2.45 2.32
CA ILE A 267 39.81 -1.93 3.55
C ILE A 267 40.90 -1.57 4.55
N GLU A 268 41.17 -0.26 4.67
CA GLU A 268 42.07 0.30 5.67
C GLU A 268 41.33 0.46 7.01
N ARG A 269 41.94 -0.03 8.09
CA ARG A 269 41.40 0.08 9.44
C ARG A 269 41.96 1.32 10.12
N PHE A 270 41.08 2.13 10.66
CA PHE A 270 41.43 3.25 11.54
C PHE A 270 41.01 2.95 12.96
N GLU A 271 41.76 3.46 13.92
CA GLU A 271 41.47 3.30 15.33
C GLU A 271 41.79 4.60 16.08
N GLY A 272 40.88 5.04 16.93
CA GLY A 272 41.08 6.19 17.80
C GLY A 272 40.41 5.93 19.15
N ARG A 273 40.95 6.54 20.21
CA ARG A 273 40.34 6.50 21.53
C ARG A 273 39.23 7.54 21.61
N LEU A 274 38.06 7.16 22.11
CA LEU A 274 36.98 8.11 22.38
C LEU A 274 37.16 8.71 23.78
N ASN A 275 37.46 10.00 23.85
CA ASN A 275 37.68 10.74 25.09
C ASN A 275 36.43 11.55 25.49
N GLY A 276 36.31 11.87 26.77
CA GLY A 276 35.18 12.66 27.29
C GLY A 276 33.93 11.86 27.64
N VAL A 277 34.01 10.53 27.67
CA VAL A 277 32.93 9.68 28.21
C VAL A 277 33.04 9.66 29.73
N ALA A 278 32.01 10.11 30.44
CA ALA A 278 32.03 10.17 31.90
C ALA A 278 31.82 8.79 32.53
N ARG A 279 32.28 8.63 33.77
CA ARG A 279 32.08 7.38 34.52
C ARG A 279 30.57 7.21 34.80
N GLY A 280 29.97 6.15 34.26
CA GLY A 280 28.55 5.86 34.41
C GLY A 280 27.76 6.03 33.12
N ASP A 281 28.31 6.74 32.12
CA ASP A 281 27.72 6.83 30.79
C ASP A 281 27.71 5.47 30.09
N ASP A 282 26.75 5.27 29.20
CA ASP A 282 26.76 4.11 28.29
C ASP A 282 27.81 4.33 27.20
N TRP A 283 29.07 4.02 27.53
CA TRP A 283 30.21 4.14 26.61
C TRP A 283 29.97 3.43 25.27
N LYS A 284 29.18 2.35 25.26
CA LYS A 284 28.89 1.58 24.06
C LYS A 284 27.92 2.35 23.17
N ALA A 285 26.86 2.92 23.73
CA ALA A 285 25.94 3.78 23.00
C ALA A 285 26.59 5.09 22.53
N MET A 286 27.51 5.65 23.33
CA MET A 286 28.33 6.79 22.93
C MET A 286 29.18 6.45 21.72
N CYS A 287 29.97 5.38 21.80
CA CYS A 287 30.86 4.98 20.73
C CYS A 287 30.09 4.62 19.46
N ALA A 288 29.00 3.85 19.56
CA ALA A 288 28.23 3.40 18.42
C ALA A 288 27.58 4.53 17.60
N ASN A 289 27.41 5.72 18.17
CA ASN A 289 26.78 6.88 17.52
C ASN A 289 27.74 8.07 17.38
N ALA A 290 29.02 7.91 17.72
CA ALA A 290 29.99 9.00 17.64
C ALA A 290 30.49 9.17 16.20
N PRO A 291 30.22 10.31 15.54
CA PRO A 291 30.73 10.57 14.21
C PRO A 291 32.25 10.82 14.25
N ALA A 292 32.94 10.47 13.17
CA ALA A 292 34.37 10.68 13.03
C ALA A 292 34.69 11.30 11.66
N THR A 293 35.63 12.24 11.62
CA THR A 293 36.12 12.80 10.35
C THR A 293 37.51 12.24 10.06
N ILE A 294 37.64 11.43 9.00
CA ILE A 294 38.90 10.80 8.59
C ILE A 294 39.20 11.26 7.16
N ARG A 295 40.37 11.89 6.95
CA ARG A 295 40.78 12.42 5.64
C ARG A 295 39.70 13.31 4.99
N ASN A 296 39.08 14.21 5.77
CA ASN A 296 37.98 15.10 5.37
C ASN A 296 36.66 14.40 4.97
N ILE A 297 36.52 13.10 5.25
CA ILE A 297 35.28 12.36 5.05
C ILE A 297 34.65 12.14 6.43
N VAL A 298 33.38 12.53 6.57
CA VAL A 298 32.61 12.32 7.80
C VAL A 298 31.97 10.95 7.74
N PHE A 299 32.17 10.17 8.80
CA PHE A 299 31.52 8.90 9.05
C PHE A 299 30.56 9.06 10.21
N ASP A 300 29.29 8.68 10.01
CA ASP A 300 28.24 8.88 11.03
C ASP A 300 28.44 8.02 12.28
N ARG A 301 29.07 6.85 12.13
CA ARG A 301 29.31 5.88 13.20
C ARG A 301 30.51 5.00 12.94
N PRO A 302 31.19 4.48 13.97
CA PRO A 302 32.27 3.52 13.81
C PRO A 302 31.74 2.12 13.48
N SER A 303 32.59 1.29 12.86
CA SER A 303 32.27 -0.09 12.53
C SER A 303 32.31 -1.04 13.73
N SER A 304 33.10 -0.70 14.76
CA SER A 304 33.28 -1.52 15.96
C SER A 304 33.70 -0.65 17.15
N CYS A 305 33.32 -1.07 18.36
CA CYS A 305 33.58 -0.39 19.63
C CYS A 305 34.12 -1.38 20.67
N GLU A 306 35.22 -1.05 21.34
CA GLU A 306 35.89 -1.93 22.30
C GLU A 306 36.29 -1.15 23.58
N ASP A 307 36.01 -1.71 24.75
CA ASP A 307 36.45 -1.15 26.04
C ASP A 307 37.81 -1.74 26.45
N ARG A 308 38.88 -0.96 26.25
CA ARG A 308 40.25 -1.36 26.58
C ARG A 308 40.67 -1.06 28.02
N VAL A 309 39.86 -0.34 28.79
CA VAL A 309 40.22 0.05 30.18
C VAL A 309 40.09 -1.14 31.14
N ARG A 310 39.23 -2.12 30.83
CA ARG A 310 39.03 -3.32 31.66
C ARG A 310 40.00 -4.45 31.38
N ALA A 311 40.68 -4.46 30.22
CA ALA A 311 41.55 -5.56 29.82
C ALA A 311 42.89 -5.59 30.58
N THR A 312 43.43 -4.44 30.97
CA THR A 312 44.73 -4.34 31.65
C THR A 312 44.67 -4.75 33.13
N PHE A 313 43.57 -4.46 33.83
CA PHE A 313 43.39 -4.90 35.22
C PHE A 313 43.16 -6.42 35.33
N ALA A 314 42.43 -7.02 34.37
CA ALA A 314 42.28 -8.47 34.33
C ALA A 314 43.63 -9.17 34.09
N LEU A 315 44.46 -8.65 33.18
CA LEU A 315 45.81 -9.16 32.95
C LEU A 315 46.74 -8.98 34.15
N LEU A 316 46.66 -7.86 34.88
CA LEU A 316 47.44 -7.65 36.10
C LEU A 316 47.02 -8.60 37.24
N ILE A 317 45.72 -8.86 37.41
CA ILE A 317 45.22 -9.85 38.38
C ILE A 317 45.63 -11.26 37.96
N SER A 318 45.51 -11.61 36.69
CA SER A 318 45.97 -12.92 36.17
C SER A 318 47.49 -13.08 36.27
N LEU A 319 48.29 -12.02 36.07
CA LEU A 319 49.74 -12.04 36.28
C LEU A 319 50.11 -12.16 37.76
N LEU A 320 49.38 -11.51 38.67
CA LEU A 320 49.56 -11.69 40.12
C LEU A 320 49.22 -13.12 40.56
N GLN A 321 48.14 -13.71 40.03
CA GLN A 321 47.79 -15.12 40.27
C GLN A 321 48.84 -16.07 39.67
N LEU A 322 49.36 -15.79 38.47
CA LEU A 322 50.43 -16.58 37.86
C LEU A 322 51.75 -16.45 38.61
N MET A 323 52.09 -15.29 39.19
CA MET A 323 53.25 -15.14 40.06
C MET A 323 53.11 -15.92 41.38
N GLN A 324 51.90 -16.01 41.95
CA GLN A 324 51.63 -16.90 43.08
C GLN A 324 51.79 -18.39 42.72
N ILE A 325 51.39 -18.78 41.50
CA ILE A 325 51.54 -20.16 41.01
C ILE A 325 53.02 -20.47 40.67
N PHE A 326 53.74 -19.56 40.03
CA PHE A 326 55.17 -19.73 39.69
C PHE A 326 56.08 -19.76 40.93
N SER A 327 55.71 -19.07 42.01
CA SER A 327 56.38 -19.21 43.32
C SER A 327 56.31 -20.63 43.89
N GLN A 328 55.42 -21.49 43.40
CA GLN A 328 55.30 -22.89 43.85
C GLN A 328 55.85 -23.92 42.86
N GLY A 329 56.36 -23.52 41.69
CA GLY A 329 56.60 -24.44 40.56
C GLY A 329 57.91 -24.29 39.80
N LEU A 330 58.94 -23.64 40.35
CA LEU A 330 60.26 -23.53 39.69
C LEU A 330 61.08 -24.83 39.85
N PHE A 331 60.80 -25.84 39.03
CA PHE A 331 61.83 -26.78 38.54
C PHE A 331 61.35 -27.44 37.22
N GLY A 332 61.96 -27.03 36.10
CA GLY A 332 62.09 -27.87 34.91
C GLY A 332 61.56 -27.29 33.60
N GLY A 333 62.47 -27.13 32.63
CA GLY A 333 62.16 -27.39 31.22
C GLY A 333 62.16 -26.19 30.27
N MET A 334 63.30 -26.00 29.61
CA MET A 334 63.60 -25.00 28.58
C MET A 334 63.03 -25.32 27.18
N VAL A 335 62.70 -24.24 26.45
CA VAL A 335 63.04 -23.92 25.04
C VAL A 335 62.27 -24.56 23.88
N GLY A 336 61.59 -23.70 23.11
CA GLY A 336 61.24 -23.87 21.69
C GLY A 336 60.83 -22.51 21.07
N ILE A 337 61.76 -21.83 20.38
CA ILE A 337 61.80 -21.51 18.95
C ILE A 337 60.46 -21.03 18.34
N TRP A 338 60.40 -19.76 17.94
CA TRP A 338 59.37 -19.21 17.05
C TRP A 338 60.04 -18.49 15.87
N ASP A 339 59.76 -18.99 14.66
CA ASP A 339 59.95 -18.30 13.40
C ASP A 339 58.66 -17.56 13.02
N TYR A 340 58.76 -16.32 12.54
CA TYR A 340 57.68 -15.60 11.86
C TYR A 340 58.21 -14.90 10.61
N PRO A 341 57.63 -15.13 9.42
CA PRO A 341 57.95 -14.37 8.24
C PRO A 341 56.93 -13.26 7.95
N SER A 342 57.50 -12.11 7.60
CA SER A 342 57.23 -11.31 6.40
C SER A 342 55.89 -10.59 6.22
N SER A 343 55.99 -9.28 6.43
CA SER A 343 55.39 -8.16 5.67
C SER A 343 54.57 -8.48 4.42
N TRP A 344 53.30 -8.05 4.40
CA TRP A 344 52.52 -7.86 3.18
C TRP A 344 52.03 -6.41 3.10
N TRP A 345 52.23 -5.83 1.92
CA TRP A 345 51.79 -4.49 1.55
C TRP A 345 50.28 -4.46 1.32
N CYS A 346 49.66 -3.36 1.75
CA CYS A 346 48.44 -2.79 1.19
C CYS A 346 48.70 -2.33 -0.25
#